data_AF-A0A821KFE9-F1
#
_entry.id   AF-A0A821KFE9-F1
#
_cell.length_a   1.000
_cell.length_b   1.000
_cell.length_c   1.000
_cell.angle_alpha   90.00
_cell.angle_beta   90.00
_cell.angle_gamma   90.00
#
_symmetry.space_group_name_H-M   'P 1'
#
loop_
_entity.id
_entity.type
_entity.pdbx_description
1 polymer ?
#
loop_
_entity_poly.entity_id
_entity_poly.type
_entity_poly.pdbx_seq_one_letter_code
_entity_poly.pdbx_strand_id
1 'polypeptide(L)'
;MSARYQNTHIVSIELQTETGKLMHALSLNKANNVNITIAIEFLSRSILRHLINESQVNPSYNNQRSLINIEKCSRNLLHIAKWSRTAIESNYETTTTNVISLGKLFQLRKQYLITGLGVDIAGEPFVRKNMPLDELLIGELLDFSTLTCPALAKSWFRFADWSYIWGRQLLARSIPLSSLDMGQQVRAILPAEVSSDEIVEISRILSSIRILNDDDSELTAAELSSLHSYRTDLSRACSLLTKHPILIEKLLALHPQFDLRRYFLLEQSCRAYFTYLQLSNGCFVSNEQARDKSVRYE
;
A
#
# COMPACT_ATOMS: atom_id res chain seq x y z
N MET A 1 12.72 -39.05 -30.61
CA MET A 1 12.26 -39.51 -29.28
C MET A 1 12.48 -38.44 -28.19
N SER A 2 12.16 -37.16 -28.44
CA SER A 2 12.47 -36.06 -27.48
C SER A 2 11.43 -34.93 -27.46
N ALA A 3 10.14 -35.26 -27.62
CA ALA A 3 9.06 -34.25 -27.59
C ALA A 3 7.78 -34.70 -26.86
N ARG A 4 7.78 -35.90 -26.25
CA ARG A 4 6.57 -36.48 -25.61
C ARG A 4 6.53 -36.43 -24.08
N TYR A 5 7.53 -35.82 -23.43
CA TYR A 5 7.63 -35.79 -21.95
C TYR A 5 7.49 -34.41 -21.30
N GLN A 6 7.16 -33.35 -22.05
CA GLN A 6 6.91 -32.01 -21.46
C GLN A 6 5.44 -31.74 -21.11
N ASN A 7 4.53 -32.69 -21.35
CA ASN A 7 3.13 -32.61 -20.90
C ASN A 7 2.95 -33.31 -19.55
N THR A 8 3.79 -32.97 -18.56
CA THR A 8 3.45 -33.24 -17.16
C THR A 8 2.24 -32.38 -16.82
N HIS A 9 1.06 -33.02 -16.75
CA HIS A 9 -0.24 -32.46 -16.37
C HIS A 9 -0.13 -31.11 -15.63
N ILE A 10 -0.28 -30.00 -16.35
CA ILE A 10 -0.60 -28.72 -15.71
C ILE A 10 -2.01 -28.93 -15.16
N VAL A 11 -2.07 -29.33 -13.89
CA VAL A 11 -3.31 -29.39 -13.13
C VAL A 11 -3.95 -28.01 -13.22
N SER A 12 -5.21 -27.96 -13.62
CA SER A 12 -5.95 -26.69 -13.73
C SER A 12 -5.78 -25.88 -12.46
N ILE A 13 -5.42 -24.60 -12.59
CA ILE A 13 -5.34 -23.65 -11.48
C ILE A 13 -6.63 -23.63 -10.65
N GLU A 14 -7.77 -23.97 -11.26
CA GLU A 14 -9.06 -24.10 -10.57
C GLU A 14 -9.08 -25.25 -9.57
N LEU A 15 -8.60 -26.43 -9.97
CA LEU A 15 -8.51 -27.57 -9.05
C LEU A 15 -7.53 -27.25 -7.91
N GLN A 16 -6.43 -26.57 -8.21
CA GLN A 16 -5.47 -26.14 -7.18
C GLN A 16 -6.09 -25.10 -6.24
N THR A 17 -6.94 -24.21 -6.75
CA THR A 17 -7.67 -23.23 -5.95
C THR A 17 -8.60 -23.93 -4.96
N GLU A 18 -9.42 -24.88 -5.43
CA GLU A 18 -10.35 -25.60 -4.56
C GLU A 18 -9.63 -26.50 -3.56
N THR A 19 -8.54 -27.17 -3.97
CA THR A 19 -7.68 -27.92 -3.05
C THR A 19 -7.09 -27.02 -1.96
N GLY A 20 -6.60 -25.83 -2.32
CA GLY A 20 -6.08 -24.85 -1.36
C GLY A 20 -7.15 -24.39 -0.37
N LYS A 21 -8.38 -24.12 -0.85
CA LYS A 21 -9.52 -23.75 0.00
C LYS A 21 -9.90 -24.87 0.96
N LEU A 22 -9.88 -26.13 0.50
CA LEU A 22 -10.12 -27.29 1.36
C LEU A 22 -9.05 -27.40 2.45
N MET A 23 -7.76 -27.27 2.10
CA MET A 23 -6.67 -27.26 3.09
C MET A 23 -6.84 -26.15 4.12
N HIS A 24 -7.21 -24.94 3.69
CA HIS A 24 -7.51 -23.84 4.60
C HIS A 24 -8.71 -24.15 5.50
N ALA A 25 -9.82 -24.65 4.95
CA ALA A 25 -10.99 -25.03 5.74
C ALA A 25 -10.66 -26.11 6.79
N LEU A 26 -9.81 -27.08 6.44
CA LEU A 26 -9.31 -28.08 7.38
C LEU A 26 -8.45 -27.46 8.48
N SER A 27 -7.64 -26.44 8.17
CA SER A 27 -6.80 -25.74 9.15
C SER A 27 -7.57 -24.94 10.20
N LEU A 28 -8.80 -24.51 9.88
CA LEU A 28 -9.68 -23.86 10.85
C LEU A 28 -10.26 -24.82 11.89
N ASN A 29 -10.29 -26.11 11.58
CA ASN A 29 -10.78 -27.12 12.50
C ASN A 29 -9.64 -27.51 13.46
N LYS A 30 -9.76 -27.15 14.75
CA LYS A 30 -8.77 -27.48 15.78
C LYS A 30 -8.50 -28.98 15.94
N ALA A 31 -9.42 -29.84 15.50
CA ALA A 31 -9.22 -31.30 15.50
C ALA A 31 -8.23 -31.76 14.42
N ASN A 32 -8.01 -30.94 13.39
CA ASN A 32 -7.08 -31.22 12.31
C ASN A 32 -5.80 -30.41 12.55
N ASN A 33 -4.67 -31.10 12.71
CA ASN A 33 -3.34 -30.49 12.85
C ASN A 33 -2.83 -29.85 11.52
N VAL A 34 -3.72 -29.45 10.61
CA VAL A 34 -3.34 -28.81 9.35
C VAL A 34 -3.02 -27.36 9.64
N ASN A 35 -1.77 -26.95 9.42
CA ASN A 35 -1.36 -25.57 9.61
C ASN A 35 -1.80 -24.71 8.40
N ILE A 36 -2.42 -23.55 8.64
CA ILE A 36 -2.81 -22.57 7.62
C ILE A 36 -1.65 -22.19 6.67
N THR A 37 -0.40 -22.24 7.16
CA THR A 37 0.82 -22.08 6.35
C THR A 37 0.89 -23.05 5.18
N ILE A 38 0.42 -24.29 5.35
CA ILE A 38 0.46 -25.31 4.29
C ILE A 38 -0.47 -24.90 3.15
N ALA A 39 -1.67 -24.39 3.46
CA ALA A 39 -2.60 -23.91 2.45
C ALA A 39 -2.05 -22.69 1.71
N ILE A 40 -1.44 -21.74 2.45
CA ILE A 40 -0.80 -20.56 1.88
C ILE A 40 0.40 -20.94 0.99
N GLU A 41 1.28 -21.83 1.45
CA GLU A 41 2.44 -22.33 0.67
C GLU A 41 1.98 -23.06 -0.59
N PHE A 42 0.97 -23.92 -0.47
CA PHE A 42 0.41 -24.66 -1.61
C PHE A 42 -0.13 -23.71 -2.68
N LEU A 43 -0.96 -22.75 -2.29
CA LEU A 43 -1.55 -21.80 -3.22
C LEU A 43 -0.50 -20.86 -3.81
N SER A 44 0.51 -20.46 -3.02
CA SER A 44 1.64 -19.64 -3.48
C SER A 44 2.44 -20.34 -4.57
N ARG A 45 2.75 -21.64 -4.40
CA ARG A 45 3.43 -22.45 -5.43
C ARG A 45 2.60 -22.59 -6.70
N SER A 46 1.28 -22.75 -6.56
CA SER A 46 0.35 -22.81 -7.68
C SER A 46 0.39 -21.53 -8.51
N ILE A 47 0.29 -20.36 -7.85
CA ILE A 47 0.36 -19.05 -8.51
C ILE A 47 1.71 -18.87 -9.20
N LEU A 48 2.82 -19.13 -8.50
CA LEU A 48 4.17 -18.96 -9.04
C LEU A 48 4.37 -19.78 -10.32
N ARG A 49 3.93 -21.04 -10.32
CA ARG A 49 4.02 -21.93 -11.49
C ARG A 49 3.24 -21.37 -12.68
N HIS A 50 2.02 -20.89 -12.44
CA HIS A 50 1.18 -20.37 -13.51
C HIS A 50 1.70 -19.03 -14.04
N LEU A 51 2.06 -18.06 -13.18
CA LEU A 51 2.59 -16.77 -13.63
C LEU A 51 3.92 -16.89 -14.38
N ILE A 52 4.84 -17.77 -13.93
CA ILE A 52 6.09 -18.03 -14.66
C ILE A 52 5.77 -18.64 -16.02
N ASN A 53 4.87 -19.63 -16.08
CA ASN A 53 4.52 -20.27 -17.34
C ASN A 53 3.91 -19.26 -18.32
N GLU A 54 2.97 -18.43 -17.87
CA GLU A 54 2.36 -17.39 -18.71
C GLU A 54 3.39 -16.34 -19.19
N SER A 55 4.41 -16.00 -18.38
CA SER A 55 5.48 -15.09 -18.81
C SER A 55 6.40 -15.65 -19.92
N GLN A 56 6.39 -16.97 -20.12
CA GLN A 56 7.20 -17.66 -21.13
C GLN A 56 6.43 -17.95 -22.42
N VAL A 57 5.10 -17.74 -22.44
CA VAL A 57 4.26 -17.96 -23.63
C VAL A 57 4.27 -16.69 -24.49
N ASN A 58 4.57 -16.83 -25.78
CA ASN A 58 4.67 -15.72 -26.73
C ASN A 58 3.38 -14.83 -26.73
N PRO A 59 3.52 -13.50 -26.64
CA PRO A 59 2.39 -12.55 -26.56
C PRO A 59 1.54 -12.46 -27.83
N SER A 60 1.97 -13.11 -28.92
CA SER A 60 1.27 -13.12 -30.22
C SER A 60 0.03 -14.01 -30.25
N TYR A 61 -0.23 -14.81 -29.22
CA TYR A 61 -1.47 -15.57 -29.09
C TYR A 61 -2.30 -15.07 -27.90
N ASN A 62 -3.34 -14.27 -28.22
CA ASN A 62 -4.47 -13.93 -27.35
C ASN A 62 -5.26 -15.20 -26.97
N ASN A 63 -4.66 -16.06 -26.15
CA ASN A 63 -5.36 -17.23 -25.63
C ASN A 63 -6.24 -16.76 -24.48
N GLN A 64 -7.55 -16.70 -24.70
CA GLN A 64 -8.57 -16.45 -23.66
C GLN A 64 -8.33 -17.28 -22.38
N ARG A 65 -7.73 -18.47 -22.51
CA ARG A 65 -7.30 -19.34 -21.41
C ARG A 65 -6.18 -18.72 -20.53
N SER A 66 -5.23 -18.00 -21.13
CA SER A 66 -4.17 -17.27 -20.41
C SER A 66 -4.78 -16.16 -19.54
N LEU A 67 -5.70 -15.36 -20.10
CA LEU A 67 -6.41 -14.32 -19.36
C LEU A 67 -7.21 -14.90 -18.18
N ILE A 68 -7.89 -16.03 -18.37
CA ILE A 68 -8.62 -16.73 -17.30
C ILE A 68 -7.64 -17.23 -16.21
N ASN A 69 -6.49 -17.77 -16.59
CA ASN A 69 -5.47 -18.22 -15.63
C ASN A 69 -4.91 -17.06 -14.81
N ILE A 70 -4.63 -15.92 -15.46
CA ILE A 70 -4.15 -14.70 -14.84
C ILE A 70 -5.18 -14.14 -13.85
N GLU A 71 -6.46 -14.09 -14.23
CA GLU A 71 -7.53 -13.68 -13.33
C GLU A 71 -7.62 -14.61 -12.11
N LYS A 72 -7.51 -15.93 -12.31
CA LYS A 72 -7.50 -16.91 -11.23
C LYS A 72 -6.28 -16.75 -10.31
N CYS A 73 -5.09 -16.44 -10.85
CA CYS A 73 -3.92 -16.09 -10.05
C CYS A 73 -4.19 -14.85 -9.17
N SER A 74 -4.77 -13.79 -9.73
CA SER A 74 -5.14 -12.58 -8.98
C SER A 74 -6.13 -12.89 -7.85
N ARG A 75 -7.18 -13.67 -8.11
CA ARG A 75 -8.13 -14.12 -7.08
C ARG A 75 -7.45 -14.95 -5.98
N ASN A 76 -6.47 -15.78 -6.34
CA ASN A 76 -5.72 -16.58 -5.39
C ASN A 76 -4.78 -15.75 -4.51
N LEU A 77 -4.20 -14.65 -5.05
CA LEU A 77 -3.47 -13.67 -4.23
C LEU A 77 -4.40 -13.03 -3.19
N LEU A 78 -5.65 -12.71 -3.55
CA LEU A 78 -6.65 -12.21 -2.59
C LEU A 78 -6.99 -13.24 -1.50
N HIS A 79 -7.06 -14.54 -1.85
CA HIS A 79 -7.25 -15.60 -0.86
C HIS A 79 -6.09 -15.67 0.11
N ILE A 80 -4.85 -15.64 -0.39
CA ILE A 80 -3.66 -15.66 0.46
C ILE A 80 -3.64 -14.44 1.40
N ALA A 81 -3.86 -13.22 0.88
CA ALA A 81 -3.91 -12.01 1.70
C ALA A 81 -4.95 -12.12 2.83
N LYS A 82 -6.15 -12.65 2.52
CA LYS A 82 -7.20 -12.89 3.51
C LYS A 82 -6.76 -13.91 4.56
N TRP A 83 -6.24 -15.06 4.13
CA TRP A 83 -5.82 -16.14 5.04
C TRP A 83 -4.66 -15.70 5.93
N SER A 84 -3.69 -14.95 5.39
CA SER A 84 -2.61 -14.34 6.16
C SER A 84 -3.13 -13.41 7.25
N ARG A 85 -4.11 -12.55 6.95
CA ARG A 85 -4.73 -11.69 7.98
C ARG A 85 -5.42 -12.51 9.08
N THR A 86 -6.22 -13.50 8.71
CA THR A 86 -6.86 -14.41 9.69
C THR A 86 -5.82 -15.13 10.55
N ALA A 87 -4.67 -15.48 9.97
CA ALA A 87 -3.58 -16.15 10.67
C ALA A 87 -2.96 -15.24 11.75
N ILE A 88 -2.74 -13.96 11.42
CA ILE A 88 -2.26 -12.92 12.35
C ILE A 88 -3.27 -12.71 13.48
N GLU A 89 -4.55 -12.51 13.15
CA GLU A 89 -5.62 -12.26 14.14
C GLU A 89 -5.79 -13.42 15.14
N SER A 90 -5.50 -14.65 14.70
CA SER A 90 -5.64 -15.86 15.52
C SER A 90 -4.36 -16.23 16.27
N ASN A 91 -3.30 -15.41 16.22
CA ASN A 91 -1.99 -15.67 16.83
C ASN A 91 -1.39 -17.04 16.46
N TYR A 92 -1.67 -17.55 15.26
CA TYR A 92 -0.88 -18.66 14.76
C TYR A 92 0.57 -18.18 14.57
N GLU A 93 1.59 -19.01 14.86
CA GLU A 93 3.04 -18.70 14.66
C GLU A 93 3.42 -18.55 13.16
N THR A 94 2.47 -18.10 12.36
CA THR A 94 2.45 -18.06 10.91
C THR A 94 2.55 -16.63 10.47
N THR A 95 3.77 -16.12 10.45
CA THR A 95 4.07 -14.88 9.74
C THR A 95 4.13 -15.17 8.25
N THR A 96 3.73 -14.22 7.43
CA THR A 96 3.92 -14.24 5.96
C THR A 96 5.41 -14.43 5.59
N THR A 97 6.32 -14.16 6.53
CA THR A 97 7.77 -14.39 6.40
C THR A 97 8.18 -15.87 6.42
N ASN A 98 7.38 -16.77 7.00
CA ASN A 98 7.75 -18.19 7.16
C ASN A 98 7.42 -19.05 5.92
N VAL A 99 6.74 -18.47 4.93
CA VAL A 99 6.33 -19.15 3.71
C VAL A 99 7.35 -18.88 2.60
N ILE A 100 8.16 -19.89 2.26
CA ILE A 100 9.24 -19.77 1.25
C ILE A 100 8.67 -19.32 -0.10
N SER A 101 7.52 -19.85 -0.51
CA SER A 101 6.94 -19.53 -1.80
C SER A 101 6.37 -18.11 -1.88
N LEU A 102 5.99 -17.51 -0.75
CA LEU A 102 5.64 -16.08 -0.70
C LEU A 102 6.85 -15.20 -0.98
N GLY A 103 8.02 -15.52 -0.42
CA GLY A 103 9.26 -14.81 -0.72
C GLY A 103 9.57 -14.78 -2.23
N LYS A 104 9.35 -15.90 -2.93
CA LYS A 104 9.49 -15.97 -4.40
C LYS A 104 8.43 -15.17 -5.14
N LEU A 105 7.19 -15.12 -4.64
CA LEU A 105 6.14 -14.28 -5.22
C LEU A 105 6.46 -12.79 -5.06
N PHE A 106 6.97 -12.35 -3.91
CA PHE A 106 7.42 -10.97 -3.73
C PHE A 106 8.60 -10.61 -4.64
N GLN A 107 9.51 -11.56 -4.88
CA GLN A 107 10.58 -11.37 -5.87
C GLN A 107 10.02 -11.22 -7.29
N LEU A 108 9.04 -12.05 -7.67
CA LEU A 108 8.36 -11.93 -8.97
C LEU A 108 7.62 -10.59 -9.08
N ARG A 109 6.92 -10.16 -8.03
CA ARG A 109 6.27 -8.84 -7.95
C ARG A 109 7.26 -7.71 -8.22
N LYS A 110 8.46 -7.75 -7.64
CA LYS A 110 9.50 -6.74 -7.90
C LYS A 110 9.87 -6.64 -9.38
N GLN A 111 9.81 -7.74 -10.13
CA GLN A 111 10.04 -7.71 -11.58
C GLN A 111 8.92 -6.97 -12.33
N TYR A 112 7.66 -7.12 -11.90
CA TYR A 112 6.52 -6.35 -12.43
C TYR A 112 6.64 -4.85 -12.12
N LEU A 113 7.19 -4.49 -10.96
CA LEU A 113 7.43 -3.09 -10.63
C LEU A 113 8.52 -2.46 -11.52
N ILE A 114 9.58 -3.20 -11.85
CA ILE A 114 10.66 -2.73 -12.73
C ILE A 114 10.15 -2.40 -14.13
N THR A 115 9.10 -3.09 -14.60
CA THR A 115 8.47 -2.78 -15.89
C THR A 115 7.53 -1.57 -15.85
N GLY A 116 7.49 -0.85 -14.72
CA GLY A 116 6.69 0.37 -14.53
C GLY A 116 5.23 0.12 -14.17
N LEU A 117 4.85 -1.13 -13.89
CA LEU A 117 3.50 -1.50 -13.48
C LEU A 117 3.44 -1.59 -11.96
N GLY A 118 2.82 -0.60 -11.32
CA GLY A 118 2.44 -0.67 -9.90
C GLY A 118 3.12 0.32 -8.97
N VAL A 119 2.91 0.10 -7.67
CA VAL A 119 3.35 1.01 -6.61
C VAL A 119 4.25 0.27 -5.64
N ASP A 120 5.45 0.78 -5.40
CA ASP A 120 6.37 0.18 -4.43
C ASP A 120 6.05 0.61 -2.99
N ILE A 121 5.02 -0.01 -2.40
CA ILE A 121 4.60 0.24 -1.01
C ILE A 121 5.72 -0.07 -0.03
N ALA A 122 6.40 -1.21 -0.22
CA ALA A 122 7.54 -1.59 0.59
C ALA A 122 8.75 -0.68 0.36
N GLY A 123 8.83 -0.02 -0.80
CA GLY A 123 9.76 1.04 -1.17
C GLY A 123 9.61 2.31 -0.32
N GLU A 124 8.38 2.63 0.09
CA GLU A 124 8.07 3.89 0.75
C GLU A 124 8.62 3.94 2.19
N PRO A 125 9.60 4.80 2.50
CA PRO A 125 10.29 4.77 3.80
C PRO A 125 9.38 5.02 5.00
N PHE A 126 8.38 5.89 4.86
CA PHE A 126 7.45 6.19 5.94
C PHE A 126 6.58 4.97 6.28
N VAL A 127 6.06 4.28 5.26
CA VAL A 127 5.25 3.07 5.45
C VAL A 127 6.11 1.96 6.05
N ARG A 128 7.28 1.68 5.45
CA ARG A 128 8.20 0.61 5.89
C ARG A 128 8.61 0.75 7.37
N LYS A 129 8.85 1.99 7.84
CA LYS A 129 9.29 2.25 9.21
C LYS A 129 8.17 2.08 10.25
N ASN A 130 6.93 2.38 9.87
CA ASN A 130 5.83 2.56 10.84
C ASN A 130 4.72 1.49 10.75
N MET A 131 4.75 0.65 9.72
CA MET A 131 3.80 -0.46 9.53
C MET A 131 4.41 -1.78 10.02
N PRO A 132 3.65 -2.64 10.72
CA PRO A 132 4.08 -3.99 11.03
C PRO A 132 4.40 -4.79 9.76
N LEU A 133 5.46 -5.59 9.79
CA LEU A 133 5.93 -6.31 8.60
C LEU A 133 4.85 -7.22 7.99
N ASP A 134 4.09 -7.95 8.81
CA ASP A 134 3.06 -8.86 8.29
C ASP A 134 1.94 -8.11 7.53
N GLU A 135 1.61 -6.90 7.98
CA GLU A 135 0.63 -6.03 7.35
C GLU A 135 1.16 -5.41 6.06
N LEU A 136 2.45 -5.03 6.05
CA LEU A 136 3.12 -4.60 4.83
C LEU A 136 3.09 -5.70 3.75
N LEU A 137 3.35 -6.95 4.13
CA LEU A 137 3.33 -8.09 3.22
C LEU A 137 1.91 -8.41 2.70
N ILE A 138 0.87 -8.18 3.51
CA ILE A 138 -0.53 -8.22 3.04
C ILE A 138 -0.78 -7.13 2.00
N GLY A 139 -0.32 -5.90 2.26
CA GLY A 139 -0.41 -4.80 1.30
C GLY A 139 0.26 -5.12 -0.04
N GLU A 140 1.46 -5.69 0.00
CA GLU A 140 2.17 -6.14 -1.21
C GLU A 140 1.43 -7.25 -1.96
N LEU A 141 0.76 -8.18 -1.27
CA LEU A 141 -0.07 -9.22 -1.92
C LEU A 141 -1.31 -8.63 -2.59
N LEU A 142 -1.96 -7.65 -1.96
CA LEU A 142 -3.12 -6.97 -2.50
C LEU A 142 -2.74 -6.14 -3.73
N ASP A 143 -1.67 -5.36 -3.66
CA ASP A 143 -1.14 -4.65 -4.81
C ASP A 143 -0.71 -5.63 -5.92
N PHE A 144 -0.03 -6.73 -5.58
CA PHE A 144 0.33 -7.72 -6.61
C PHE A 144 -0.89 -8.32 -7.31
N SER A 145 -2.02 -8.44 -6.60
CA SER A 145 -3.28 -8.89 -7.22
C SER A 145 -3.79 -7.90 -8.27
N THR A 146 -3.63 -6.59 -8.07
CA THR A 146 -4.03 -5.56 -9.04
C THR A 146 -3.09 -5.57 -10.26
N LEU A 147 -1.80 -5.80 -10.05
CA LEU A 147 -0.81 -5.94 -11.14
C LEU A 147 -1.01 -7.21 -11.95
N THR A 148 -1.36 -8.30 -11.28
CA THR A 148 -1.60 -9.58 -11.94
C THR A 148 -2.81 -9.48 -12.87
N CYS A 149 -3.92 -8.91 -12.40
CA CYS A 149 -5.11 -8.75 -13.23
C CYS A 149 -5.73 -7.36 -13.05
N PRO A 150 -5.28 -6.35 -13.82
CA PRO A 150 -5.78 -4.98 -13.71
C PRO A 150 -7.27 -4.84 -14.03
N ALA A 151 -7.85 -5.75 -14.79
CA ALA A 151 -9.29 -5.75 -15.10
C ALA A 151 -10.16 -6.28 -13.95
N LEU A 152 -9.59 -6.91 -12.92
CA LEU A 152 -10.35 -7.49 -11.82
C LEU A 152 -10.67 -6.41 -10.77
N ALA A 153 -11.86 -5.80 -10.89
CA ALA A 153 -12.35 -4.73 -10.00
C ALA A 153 -12.23 -5.09 -8.49
N LYS A 154 -12.50 -6.35 -8.14
CA LYS A 154 -12.42 -6.83 -6.75
C LYS A 154 -11.02 -6.65 -6.14
N SER A 155 -9.95 -6.78 -6.93
CA SER A 155 -8.57 -6.61 -6.47
C SER A 155 -8.30 -5.16 -6.10
N TRP A 156 -8.74 -4.23 -6.95
CA TRP A 156 -8.64 -2.79 -6.68
C TRP A 156 -9.41 -2.37 -5.43
N PHE A 157 -10.64 -2.84 -5.27
CA PHE A 157 -11.43 -2.55 -4.07
C PHE A 157 -10.72 -3.00 -2.79
N ARG A 158 -10.19 -4.24 -2.78
CA ARG A 158 -9.49 -4.77 -1.59
C ARG A 158 -8.20 -4.03 -1.28
N PHE A 159 -7.46 -3.64 -2.31
CA PHE A 159 -6.26 -2.83 -2.15
C PHE A 159 -6.59 -1.41 -1.65
N ALA A 160 -7.65 -0.80 -2.18
CA ALA A 160 -8.11 0.52 -1.77
C ALA A 160 -8.53 0.55 -0.30
N ASP A 161 -9.34 -0.42 0.11
CA ASP A 161 -9.82 -0.59 1.48
C ASP A 161 -8.66 -0.76 2.47
N TRP A 162 -7.73 -1.67 2.18
CA TRP A 162 -6.53 -1.85 3.00
C TRP A 162 -5.68 -0.57 3.11
N SER A 163 -5.45 0.10 1.98
CA SER A 163 -4.65 1.34 1.94
C SER A 163 -5.32 2.47 2.70
N TYR A 164 -6.66 2.58 2.65
CA TYR A 164 -7.41 3.59 3.41
C TYR A 164 -7.32 3.34 4.91
N ILE A 165 -7.60 2.11 5.36
CA ILE A 165 -7.55 1.73 6.77
C ILE A 165 -6.16 2.02 7.34
N TRP A 166 -5.10 1.54 6.68
CA TRP A 166 -3.73 1.76 7.17
C TRP A 166 -3.25 3.19 7.00
N GLY A 167 -3.67 3.90 5.95
CA GLY A 167 -3.40 5.33 5.79
C GLY A 167 -3.96 6.13 6.97
N ARG A 168 -5.24 5.90 7.33
CA ARG A 168 -5.87 6.52 8.52
C ARG A 168 -5.15 6.12 9.80
N GLN A 169 -4.84 4.84 10.00
CA GLN A 169 -4.16 4.37 11.21
C GLN A 169 -2.75 4.95 11.36
N LEU A 170 -1.96 5.05 10.29
CA LEU A 170 -0.63 5.65 10.33
C LEU A 170 -0.70 7.16 10.60
N LEU A 171 -1.70 7.86 10.07
CA LEU A 171 -1.91 9.27 10.40
C LEU A 171 -2.37 9.44 11.85
N ALA A 172 -3.29 8.60 12.31
CA ALA A 172 -3.84 8.60 13.68
C ALA A 172 -2.78 8.32 14.75
N ARG A 173 -1.80 7.49 14.43
CA ARG A 173 -0.60 7.36 15.26
C ARG A 173 0.10 8.72 15.19
N SER A 174 0.30 9.34 16.34
CA SER A 174 1.08 10.58 16.51
C SER A 174 2.56 10.29 16.25
N ILE A 175 2.90 9.74 15.07
CA ILE A 175 4.24 9.32 14.67
C ILE A 175 5.04 10.61 14.58
N PRO A 176 5.91 10.87 15.57
CA PRO A 176 6.77 12.02 15.51
C PRO A 176 7.64 11.81 14.26
N LEU A 177 7.89 12.86 13.48
CA LEU A 177 9.22 12.97 12.88
C LEU A 177 10.14 12.81 14.10
N SER A 178 10.84 11.67 14.19
CA SER A 178 11.78 11.31 15.27
C SER A 178 12.04 12.48 16.20
N SER A 179 11.46 12.50 17.40
CA SER A 179 11.45 13.68 18.27
C SER A 179 12.85 14.20 18.60
N LEU A 180 13.89 13.36 18.43
CA LEU A 180 15.30 13.72 18.52
C LEU A 180 15.78 14.59 17.34
N ASP A 181 15.26 14.38 16.13
CA ASP A 181 15.69 15.06 14.91
C ASP A 181 15.00 16.41 14.71
N MET A 182 13.76 16.56 15.19
CA MET A 182 13.00 17.81 15.03
C MET A 182 13.65 18.99 15.76
N GLY A 183 14.12 18.80 16.99
CA GLY A 183 14.78 19.88 17.74
C GLY A 183 16.06 20.38 17.03
N GLN A 184 16.83 19.47 16.43
CA GLN A 184 18.02 19.84 15.65
C GLN A 184 17.67 20.53 14.33
N GLN A 185 16.66 20.04 13.60
CA GLN A 185 16.19 20.67 12.36
C GLN A 185 15.60 22.05 12.61
N VAL A 186 14.83 22.22 13.68
CA VAL A 186 14.31 23.51 14.13
C VAL A 186 15.46 24.45 14.53
N ARG A 187 16.44 23.96 15.29
CA ARG A 187 17.65 24.74 15.64
C ARG A 187 18.45 25.17 14.42
N ALA A 188 18.50 24.37 13.36
CA ALA A 188 19.21 24.71 12.12
C ALA A 188 18.52 25.83 11.31
N ILE A 189 17.21 26.02 11.49
CA ILE A 189 16.45 27.08 10.84
C ILE A 189 16.46 28.36 11.67
N LEU A 190 16.46 28.23 13.00
CA LEU A 190 16.31 29.36 13.91
C LEU A 190 17.65 30.06 14.22
N PRO A 191 17.63 31.39 14.44
CA PRO A 191 18.79 32.14 14.94
C PRO A 191 19.28 31.63 16.30
N ALA A 192 20.55 31.88 16.62
CA ALA A 192 21.19 31.38 17.85
C ALA A 192 20.57 31.96 19.13
N GLU A 193 19.92 33.12 19.01
CA GLU A 193 19.26 33.90 20.05
C GLU A 193 17.97 33.26 20.56
N VAL A 194 17.40 32.29 19.84
CA VAL A 194 16.20 31.56 20.28
C VAL A 194 16.55 30.64 21.44
N SER A 195 15.76 30.70 22.51
CA SER A 195 15.96 29.87 23.70
C SER A 195 15.66 28.39 23.46
N SER A 196 16.19 27.52 24.31
CA SER A 196 15.89 26.08 24.26
C SER A 196 14.39 25.81 24.49
N ASP A 197 13.73 26.60 25.33
CA ASP A 197 12.31 26.43 25.65
C ASP A 197 11.43 26.80 24.46
N GLU A 198 11.75 27.88 23.74
CA GLU A 198 11.07 28.25 22.49
C GLU A 198 11.25 27.17 21.42
N ILE A 199 12.43 26.54 21.32
CA ILE A 199 12.66 25.42 20.39
C ILE A 199 11.81 24.21 20.73
N VAL A 200 11.68 23.88 22.02
CA VAL A 200 10.82 22.79 22.48
C VAL A 200 9.36 23.08 22.12
N GLU A 201 8.90 24.31 22.36
CA GLU A 201 7.53 24.71 22.06
C GLU A 201 7.25 24.74 20.53
N ILE A 202 8.18 25.26 19.74
CA ILE A 202 8.09 25.21 18.27
C ILE A 202 8.08 23.76 17.79
N SER A 203 8.93 22.90 18.34
CA SER A 203 8.97 21.48 18.00
C SER A 203 7.66 20.78 18.38
N ARG A 204 7.02 21.18 19.49
CA ARG A 204 5.72 20.69 19.93
C ARG A 204 4.60 21.12 18.98
N ILE A 205 4.57 22.39 18.58
CA ILE A 205 3.62 22.91 17.60
C ILE A 205 3.80 22.19 16.26
N LEU A 206 5.04 22.08 15.79
CA LEU A 206 5.36 21.41 14.54
C LEU A 206 5.07 19.91 14.57
N SER A 207 5.17 19.24 15.71
CA SER A 207 4.83 17.81 15.81
C SER A 207 3.33 17.55 15.99
N SER A 208 2.52 18.59 16.24
CA SER A 208 1.09 18.43 16.42
C SER A 208 0.38 18.17 15.09
N ILE A 209 -0.17 16.98 14.93
CA ILE A 209 -1.05 16.64 13.81
C ILE A 209 -2.47 16.94 14.25
N ARG A 210 -3.10 17.97 13.70
CA ARG A 210 -4.56 18.13 13.79
C ARG A 210 -5.18 17.17 12.78
N ILE A 211 -5.62 16.02 13.27
CA ILE A 211 -6.30 15.01 12.45
C ILE A 211 -7.79 15.30 12.53
N LEU A 212 -8.44 15.34 11.39
CA LEU A 212 -9.89 15.43 11.24
C LEU A 212 -10.50 14.19 11.94
N ASN A 213 -11.25 14.41 13.01
CA ASN A 213 -12.04 13.34 13.65
C ASN A 213 -13.32 13.08 12.84
N ASP A 214 -13.79 11.83 12.85
CA ASP A 214 -14.90 11.33 12.03
C ASP A 214 -16.28 11.92 12.41
N ASP A 215 -16.41 12.54 13.58
CA ASP A 215 -17.70 13.07 14.06
C ASP A 215 -18.08 14.43 13.45
N ASP A 216 -17.14 15.11 12.76
CA ASP A 216 -17.40 16.37 12.08
C ASP A 216 -17.68 16.10 10.60
N SER A 217 -18.92 15.67 10.31
CA SER A 217 -19.45 15.48 8.95
C SER A 217 -19.56 16.78 8.13
N GLU A 218 -19.14 17.92 8.70
CA GLU A 218 -18.97 19.18 8.02
C GLU A 218 -17.49 19.54 7.97
N LEU A 219 -16.84 19.25 6.85
CA LEU A 219 -15.64 19.94 6.40
C LEU A 219 -15.98 21.43 6.27
N THR A 220 -15.95 22.16 7.37
CA THR A 220 -16.14 23.61 7.32
C THR A 220 -14.89 24.22 6.67
N ALA A 221 -15.09 25.23 5.82
CA ALA A 221 -14.01 26.01 5.21
C ALA A 221 -13.00 26.59 6.24
N ALA A 222 -13.31 26.52 7.54
CA ALA A 222 -12.42 26.84 8.64
C ALA A 222 -11.23 25.86 8.79
N GLU A 223 -11.33 24.63 8.31
CA GLU A 223 -10.26 23.62 8.45
C GLU A 223 -9.16 23.77 7.38
N LEU A 224 -9.52 24.36 6.23
CA LEU A 224 -8.57 24.92 5.25
C LEU A 224 -7.76 26.12 5.81
N SER A 225 -8.10 26.62 7.01
CA SER A 225 -7.36 27.64 7.76
C SER A 225 -6.27 27.08 8.68
N SER A 226 -5.96 25.76 8.60
CA SER A 226 -4.93 25.14 9.45
C SER A 226 -3.58 25.85 9.32
N LEU A 227 -3.17 26.21 8.10
CA LEU A 227 -1.94 26.95 7.80
C LEU A 227 -1.88 28.32 8.49
N HIS A 228 -2.97 29.07 8.53
CA HIS A 228 -2.97 30.36 9.21
C HIS A 228 -2.84 30.16 10.72
N SER A 229 -3.53 29.15 11.28
CA SER A 229 -3.44 28.83 12.70
C SER A 229 -2.04 28.38 13.14
N TYR A 230 -1.33 27.58 12.33
CA TYR A 230 0.06 27.21 12.61
C TYR A 230 1.01 28.40 12.53
N ARG A 231 0.82 29.30 11.55
CA ARG A 231 1.60 30.56 11.51
C ARG A 231 1.38 31.38 12.77
N THR A 232 0.14 31.54 13.21
CA THR A 232 -0.18 32.27 14.45
C THR A 232 0.40 31.59 15.67
N ASP A 233 0.35 30.25 15.74
CA ASP A 233 0.91 29.48 16.86
C ASP A 233 2.43 29.60 16.93
N LEU A 234 3.12 29.49 15.79
CA LEU A 234 4.57 29.70 15.69
C LEU A 234 4.97 31.13 16.07
N SER A 235 4.26 32.15 15.55
CA SER A 235 4.51 33.55 15.90
C SER A 235 4.32 33.84 17.40
N ARG A 236 3.40 33.13 18.06
CA ARG A 236 3.19 33.22 19.51
C ARG A 236 4.30 32.54 20.29
N ALA A 237 4.77 31.38 19.82
CA ALA A 237 5.82 30.61 20.47
C ALA A 237 7.18 31.31 20.43
N CYS A 238 7.47 32.11 19.39
CA CYS A 238 8.69 32.90 19.32
C CYS A 238 8.44 34.24 18.63
N SER A 239 8.65 35.34 19.38
CA SER A 239 8.40 36.71 18.89
C SER A 239 9.27 37.09 17.68
N LEU A 240 10.44 36.47 17.52
CA LEU A 240 11.34 36.68 16.37
C LEU A 240 10.73 36.19 15.05
N LEU A 241 9.87 35.15 15.10
CA LEU A 241 9.22 34.62 13.91
C LEU A 241 8.25 35.64 13.28
N THR A 242 7.65 36.52 14.09
CA THR A 242 6.80 37.61 13.62
C THR A 242 7.56 38.62 12.74
N LYS A 243 8.86 38.82 13.01
CA LYS A 243 9.72 39.74 12.25
C LYS A 243 10.33 39.11 11.00
N HIS A 244 10.34 37.78 10.93
CA HIS A 244 10.99 37.02 9.87
C HIS A 244 10.04 35.95 9.29
N PRO A 245 9.06 36.33 8.44
CA PRO A 245 8.08 35.40 7.90
C PRO A 245 8.71 34.26 7.09
N ILE A 246 9.89 34.47 6.51
CA ILE A 246 10.65 33.42 5.81
C ILE A 246 11.01 32.25 6.73
N LEU A 247 11.29 32.51 8.02
CA LEU A 247 11.58 31.45 8.99
C LEU A 247 10.33 30.62 9.28
N ILE A 248 9.15 31.26 9.32
CA ILE A 248 7.87 30.56 9.48
C ILE A 248 7.64 29.60 8.32
N GLU A 249 7.85 30.03 7.07
CA GLU A 249 7.70 29.14 5.91
C GLU A 249 8.68 27.96 5.95
N LYS A 250 9.93 28.20 6.36
CA LYS A 250 10.93 27.12 6.53
C LYS A 250 10.54 26.14 7.64
N LEU A 251 10.00 26.63 8.76
CA LEU A 251 9.52 25.78 9.85
C LEU A 251 8.27 25.00 9.45
N LEU A 252 7.33 25.64 8.76
CA LEU A 252 6.15 24.96 8.22
C LEU A 252 6.55 23.86 7.23
N ALA A 253 7.61 24.04 6.44
CA ALA A 253 8.11 22.98 5.57
C ALA A 253 8.59 21.73 6.34
N LEU A 254 8.93 21.84 7.62
CA LEU A 254 9.23 20.69 8.49
C LEU A 254 7.98 20.03 9.07
N HIS A 255 6.80 20.63 8.92
CA HIS A 255 5.60 20.16 9.60
C HIS A 255 5.11 18.83 8.97
N PRO A 256 4.88 17.78 9.78
CA PRO A 256 4.25 16.51 9.41
C PRO A 256 3.13 16.54 8.38
N GLN A 257 2.18 17.47 8.52
CA GLN A 257 1.04 17.56 7.60
C GLN A 257 1.44 17.94 6.16
N PHE A 258 2.65 18.46 5.94
CA PHE A 258 3.17 18.72 4.58
C PHE A 258 4.16 17.65 4.10
N ASP A 259 4.41 16.62 4.92
CA ASP A 259 5.15 15.45 4.49
C ASP A 259 4.26 14.54 3.64
N LEU A 260 4.30 14.76 2.32
CA LEU A 260 3.52 14.01 1.32
C LEU A 260 3.66 12.48 1.50
N ARG A 261 4.80 12.01 2.03
CA ARG A 261 5.04 10.57 2.29
C ARG A 261 4.07 9.98 3.29
N ARG A 262 3.52 10.78 4.21
CA ARG A 262 2.52 10.34 5.20
C ARG A 262 1.17 10.05 4.58
N TYR A 263 0.84 10.74 3.50
CA TYR A 263 -0.41 10.58 2.76
C TYR A 263 -0.31 9.53 1.67
N PHE A 264 0.85 8.92 1.46
CA PHE A 264 1.10 7.95 0.40
C PHE A 264 0.02 6.85 0.31
N LEU A 265 -0.36 6.22 1.43
CA LEU A 265 -1.37 5.17 1.42
C LEU A 265 -2.78 5.71 1.13
N LEU A 266 -3.10 6.94 1.53
CA LEU A 266 -4.36 7.58 1.17
C LEU A 266 -4.39 7.97 -0.31
N GLU A 267 -3.27 8.40 -0.88
CA GLU A 267 -3.15 8.61 -2.32
C GLU A 267 -3.39 7.30 -3.08
N GLN A 268 -2.79 6.20 -2.62
CA GLN A 268 -3.02 4.88 -3.22
C GLN A 268 -4.47 4.39 -3.06
N SER A 269 -5.11 4.67 -1.92
CA SER A 269 -6.51 4.29 -1.71
C SER A 269 -7.42 5.04 -2.68
N CYS A 270 -7.25 6.36 -2.83
CA CYS A 270 -8.00 7.17 -3.80
C CYS A 270 -7.82 6.64 -5.22
N ARG A 271 -6.57 6.44 -5.67
CA ARG A 271 -6.27 5.89 -7.00
C ARG A 271 -6.97 4.55 -7.22
N ALA A 272 -6.86 3.64 -6.25
CA ALA A 272 -7.44 2.31 -6.36
C ALA A 272 -8.99 2.34 -6.34
N TYR A 273 -9.61 3.20 -5.54
CA TYR A 273 -11.07 3.39 -5.57
C TYR A 273 -11.56 3.96 -6.90
N PHE A 274 -10.87 4.95 -7.47
CA PHE A 274 -11.22 5.46 -8.79
C PHE A 274 -11.11 4.39 -9.87
N THR A 275 -10.04 3.60 -9.88
CA THR A 275 -9.90 2.46 -10.81
C THR A 275 -11.00 1.42 -10.60
N TYR A 276 -11.32 1.08 -9.35
CA TYR A 276 -12.45 0.20 -9.03
C TYR A 276 -13.76 0.71 -9.62
N LEU A 277 -14.09 1.99 -9.43
CA LEU A 277 -15.32 2.61 -9.96
C LEU A 277 -15.34 2.63 -11.49
N GLN A 278 -14.21 2.93 -12.14
CA GLN A 278 -14.10 2.90 -13.60
C GLN A 278 -14.38 1.50 -14.15
N LEU A 279 -13.82 0.45 -13.53
CA LEU A 279 -14.05 -0.94 -13.91
C LEU A 279 -15.48 -1.39 -13.65
N SER A 280 -16.06 -0.98 -12.51
CA SER A 280 -17.43 -1.34 -12.13
C SER A 280 -18.49 -0.68 -13.01
N ASN A 281 -18.22 0.53 -13.52
CA ASN A 281 -19.14 1.27 -14.38
C ASN A 281 -18.92 1.00 -15.88
N GLY A 282 -18.01 0.10 -16.24
CA GLY A 282 -17.67 -0.20 -17.64
C GLY A 282 -16.97 0.96 -18.39
N CYS A 283 -16.53 1.99 -17.67
CA CYS A 283 -15.85 3.15 -18.24
C CYS A 283 -14.34 2.89 -18.29
N PHE A 284 -13.93 2.05 -19.23
CA PHE A 284 -12.51 1.80 -19.48
C PHE A 284 -11.96 2.93 -20.36
N VAL A 285 -11.35 3.94 -19.75
CA VAL A 285 -10.53 4.90 -20.50
C VAL A 285 -9.13 4.31 -20.58
N SER A 286 -8.81 3.67 -21.70
CA SER A 286 -7.45 3.21 -21.98
C SER A 286 -6.49 4.42 -21.97
N ASN A 287 -5.35 4.27 -21.29
CA ASN A 287 -4.28 5.28 -21.17
C ASN A 287 -3.72 5.80 -22.51
N GLU A 288 -4.12 5.23 -23.65
CA GLU A 288 -3.81 5.73 -25.00
C GLU A 288 -4.63 6.97 -25.39
N GLN A 289 -5.86 7.14 -24.88
CA GLN A 289 -6.71 8.29 -25.22
C GLN A 289 -6.38 9.57 -24.45
N ALA A 290 -5.61 9.48 -23.36
CA ALA A 290 -5.16 10.64 -22.60
C ALA A 290 -4.01 11.40 -23.29
N ARG A 291 -3.21 10.72 -24.12
CA ARG A 291 -2.15 11.37 -24.91
C ARG A 291 -2.68 12.04 -26.17
N ASP A 292 -3.76 11.52 -26.76
CA ASP A 292 -4.32 12.03 -28.01
C ASP A 292 -5.18 13.31 -27.83
N LYS A 293 -5.63 13.59 -26.60
CA LYS A 293 -6.33 14.85 -26.26
C LYS A 293 -5.39 16.00 -25.92
N SER A 294 -4.10 15.74 -25.70
CA SER A 294 -3.08 16.78 -25.45
C SER A 294 -2.53 17.42 -26.73
N VAL A 295 -2.88 16.90 -27.91
CA VAL A 295 -2.32 17.35 -29.21
C VAL A 295 -3.34 18.15 -30.04
N ARG A 296 -4.55 18.39 -29.52
CA ARG A 296 -5.60 19.16 -30.23
C ARG A 296 -5.89 20.55 -29.68
N TYR A 297 -5.01 21.07 -28.82
CA TYR A 297 -5.04 22.47 -28.39
C TYR A 297 -3.63 23.07 -28.46
N GLU A 298 -3.09 23.14 -29.66
CA GLU A 298 -2.15 24.18 -30.08
C GLU A 298 -2.66 24.79 -31.39
#